data_AF-A0A9W8ZSM6-F1
#
_entry.id   AF-A0A9W8ZSM6-F1
#
_cell.length_a   1.000
_cell.length_b   1.000
_cell.length_c   1.000
_cell.angle_alpha   90.00
_cell.angle_beta   90.00
_cell.angle_gamma   90.00
#
_symmetry.space_group_name_H-M   'P 1'
#
loop_
_entity.id
_entity.type
_entity.pdbx_description
1 polymer ?
#
loop_
_entity_poly.entity_id
_entity_poly.type
_entity_poly.pdbx_seq_one_letter_code
_entity_poly.pdbx_strand_id
1 'polypeptide(L)'
;MVEYNSCQATLKTLYELGIPGKVEEFTGYRILMLLRGRNRSELNLYIGQLTPRQKADPAVRHALDVQRSLSMGNYHALFLLYLNAPNMGAYIMDHFIPRERVKALMVITKAYRTISLSFIQNELGFDDLDSTIKFLEEHKGAHFTNPTSSNSQKIVECRSAVTYLGQVYEEKYRKVWIRGAV
;
A
#
# COMPACT_ATOMS: atom_id res chain seq x y z
N MET A 1 -11.21 -3.89 11.21
CA MET A 1 -9.84 -3.72 11.76
C MET A 1 -9.76 -3.95 13.26
N VAL A 2 -10.67 -3.39 14.09
CA VAL A 2 -10.66 -3.63 15.54
C VAL A 2 -10.80 -5.11 15.87
N GLU A 3 -11.78 -5.79 15.28
CA GLU A 3 -12.00 -7.23 15.43
C GLU A 3 -10.80 -8.04 14.95
N TYR A 4 -10.25 -7.69 13.79
CA TYR A 4 -9.05 -8.35 13.25
C TYR A 4 -7.84 -8.24 14.19
N ASN A 5 -7.61 -7.06 14.78
CA ASN A 5 -6.55 -6.86 15.77
C ASN A 5 -6.78 -7.71 17.02
N SER A 6 -8.03 -7.81 17.48
CA SER A 6 -8.40 -8.68 18.60
C SER A 6 -8.11 -10.15 18.29
N CYS A 7 -8.55 -10.64 17.13
CA CYS A 7 -8.26 -12.00 16.67
C CYS A 7 -6.75 -12.27 16.57
N GLN A 8 -5.97 -11.31 16.07
CA GLN A 8 -4.51 -11.42 15.98
C GLN A 8 -3.84 -11.50 17.35
N ALA A 9 -4.34 -10.75 18.35
CA ALA A 9 -3.86 -10.85 19.71
C ALA A 9 -4.16 -12.23 20.31
N THR A 10 -5.38 -12.74 20.14
CA THR A 10 -5.76 -14.08 20.58
C THR A 10 -4.94 -15.17 19.90
N LEU A 11 -4.77 -15.10 18.57
CA LEU A 11 -3.97 -16.08 17.81
C LEU A 11 -2.52 -16.12 18.29
N LYS A 12 -1.93 -14.96 18.60
CA LYS A 12 -0.59 -14.91 19.17
C LYS A 12 -0.50 -15.73 20.47
N THR A 13 -1.44 -15.52 21.40
CA THR A 13 -1.51 -16.29 22.65
C THR A 13 -1.67 -17.79 22.40
N LEU A 14 -2.52 -18.17 21.44
CA LEU A 14 -2.74 -19.58 21.10
C LEU A 14 -1.47 -20.24 20.53
N TYR A 15 -0.71 -19.54 19.69
CA TYR A 15 0.57 -20.03 19.18
C TYR A 15 1.65 -20.13 20.25
N GLU A 16 1.68 -19.20 21.22
CA GLU A 16 2.57 -19.28 22.38
C GLU A 16 2.26 -20.50 23.27
N LEU A 17 1.01 -20.97 23.29
CA LEU A 17 0.58 -22.21 23.95
C LEU A 17 0.89 -23.47 23.12
N GLY A 18 1.51 -23.34 21.94
CA GLY A 18 1.90 -24.47 21.09
C GLY A 18 0.75 -25.05 20.25
N ILE A 19 -0.39 -24.35 20.17
CA ILE A 19 -1.53 -24.80 19.35
C ILE A 19 -1.13 -24.70 17.86
N PRO A 20 -1.25 -25.78 17.07
CA PRO A 20 -0.85 -25.76 15.67
C PRO A 20 -1.76 -24.84 14.83
N GLY A 21 -1.19 -24.22 13.79
CA GLY A 21 -1.92 -23.36 12.86
C GLY A 21 -1.02 -22.74 11.81
N LYS A 22 -1.48 -21.65 11.19
CA LYS A 22 -0.77 -20.95 10.09
C LYS A 22 0.12 -19.83 10.62
N VAL A 23 1.03 -20.15 11.53
CA VAL A 23 1.82 -19.17 12.31
C VAL A 23 2.52 -18.14 11.41
N GLU A 24 3.16 -18.60 10.33
CA GLU A 24 3.94 -17.76 9.42
C GLU A 24 3.06 -16.86 8.54
N GLU A 25 1.91 -17.34 8.08
CA GLU A 25 0.93 -16.52 7.36
C GLU A 25 0.45 -15.36 8.23
N PHE A 26 0.02 -15.65 9.47
CA PHE A 26 -0.45 -14.63 10.40
C PHE A 26 0.69 -13.70 10.87
N THR A 27 1.93 -14.18 10.90
CA THR A 27 3.13 -13.35 11.11
C THR A 27 3.30 -12.34 9.98
N GLY A 28 3.19 -12.77 8.71
CA GLY A 28 3.22 -11.89 7.55
C GLY A 28 2.11 -10.83 7.60
N TYR A 29 0.89 -11.24 7.93
CA TYR A 29 -0.21 -10.31 8.11
C TYR A 29 0.00 -9.28 9.20
N ARG A 30 0.60 -9.68 10.33
CA ARG A 30 0.93 -8.75 11.43
C ARG A 30 1.95 -7.70 10.99
N ILE A 31 2.94 -8.07 10.19
CA ILE A 31 3.88 -7.11 9.57
C ILE A 31 3.11 -6.12 8.68
N LEU A 32 2.25 -6.60 7.78
CA LEU A 32 1.45 -5.74 6.88
C LEU A 32 0.53 -4.78 7.65
N MET A 33 -0.04 -5.23 8.76
CA MET A 33 -0.82 -4.36 9.64
C MET A 33 0.00 -3.27 10.32
N LEU A 34 1.19 -3.58 10.82
CA LEU A 34 2.06 -2.59 11.46
C LEU A 34 2.50 -1.53 10.44
N LEU A 35 2.64 -1.90 9.16
CA LEU A 35 2.88 -0.96 8.05
C LEU A 35 1.71 0.01 7.83
N ARG A 36 0.46 -0.44 7.97
CA ARG A 36 -0.73 0.42 7.92
C ARG A 36 -0.65 1.53 8.97
N GLY A 37 -0.35 1.15 10.22
CA GLY A 37 -0.30 2.05 11.38
C GLY A 37 0.85 3.05 11.37
N ARG A 38 1.84 2.89 10.47
CA ARG A 38 3.05 3.72 10.38
C ARG A 38 3.87 3.73 11.69
N ASN A 39 3.70 2.75 12.58
CA ASN A 39 4.49 2.60 13.79
C ASN A 39 5.82 1.89 13.48
N ARG A 40 6.80 2.64 12.97
CA ARG A 40 8.11 2.07 12.56
C ARG A 40 8.85 1.42 13.73
N SER A 41 8.73 1.97 14.93
CA SER A 41 9.41 1.45 16.12
C SER A 41 8.89 0.08 16.51
N GLU A 42 7.56 -0.08 16.62
CA GLU A 42 6.93 -1.36 16.93
C GLU A 42 7.17 -2.40 15.83
N LEU A 43 7.10 -1.97 14.56
CA LEU A 43 7.40 -2.84 13.42
C LEU A 43 8.84 -3.39 13.47
N ASN A 44 9.82 -2.52 13.71
CA ASN A 44 11.22 -2.93 13.76
C ASN A 44 11.49 -3.86 14.95
N LEU A 45 10.89 -3.58 16.11
CA LEU A 45 10.97 -4.47 17.27
C LEU A 45 10.38 -5.85 16.95
N TYR A 46 9.21 -5.89 16.32
CA TYR A 46 8.54 -7.13 15.95
C TYR A 46 9.38 -7.95 14.94
N ILE A 47 9.90 -7.32 13.89
CA ILE A 47 10.79 -7.97 12.91
C ILE A 47 12.09 -8.47 13.55
N GLY A 48 12.60 -7.76 14.56
CA GLY A 48 13.78 -8.14 15.34
C GLY A 48 13.59 -9.43 16.15
N GLN A 49 12.36 -9.69 16.61
CA GLN A 49 12.01 -10.89 17.38
C GLN A 49 11.82 -12.14 16.52
N LEU A 50 11.68 -12.00 15.19
CA LEU A 50 11.46 -13.13 14.29
C LEU A 50 12.72 -13.97 14.10
N THR A 51 12.55 -15.29 14.18
CA THR A 51 13.62 -16.26 13.94
C THR A 51 14.02 -16.33 12.45
N PRO A 52 15.23 -16.79 12.12
CA PRO A 52 15.64 -17.00 10.73
C PRO A 52 14.70 -17.94 9.95
N ARG A 53 14.17 -18.97 10.63
CA ARG A 53 13.20 -19.91 10.04
C ARG A 53 11.91 -19.21 9.64
N GLN A 54 11.34 -18.37 10.50
CA GLN A 54 10.14 -17.60 10.19
C GLN A 54 10.39 -16.63 9.03
N LYS A 55 11.55 -15.95 9.01
CA LYS A 55 11.92 -15.04 7.91
C LYS A 55 12.14 -15.74 6.57
N ALA A 56 12.34 -17.06 6.57
CA ALA A 56 12.48 -17.85 5.35
C ALA A 56 11.14 -18.22 4.71
N ASP A 57 10.04 -18.17 5.47
CA ASP A 57 8.71 -18.48 4.96
C ASP A 57 8.27 -17.47 3.88
N PRO A 58 7.64 -17.92 2.77
CA PRO A 58 7.23 -17.03 1.68
C PRO A 58 6.30 -15.89 2.11
N ALA A 59 5.36 -16.12 3.05
CA ALA A 59 4.43 -15.09 3.48
C ALA A 59 5.12 -14.00 4.31
N VAL A 60 6.04 -14.41 5.18
CA VAL A 60 6.84 -13.48 6.00
C VAL A 60 7.83 -12.72 5.11
N ARG A 61 8.51 -13.40 4.18
CA ARG A 61 9.44 -12.78 3.25
C ARG A 61 8.75 -11.72 2.39
N HIS A 62 7.60 -12.03 1.82
CA HIS A 62 6.79 -11.06 1.08
C HIS A 62 6.49 -9.81 1.91
N ALA A 63 6.03 -9.97 3.15
CA ALA A 63 5.72 -8.83 4.02
C ALA A 63 6.95 -7.98 4.37
N LEU A 64 8.13 -8.60 4.51
CA LEU A 64 9.41 -7.90 4.69
C LEU A 64 9.83 -7.14 3.43
N ASP A 65 9.60 -7.70 2.24
CA ASP A 65 9.89 -7.03 0.97
C ASP A 65 8.95 -5.83 0.75
N VAL A 66 7.68 -5.93 1.17
CA VAL A 66 6.75 -4.80 1.20
C VAL A 66 7.26 -3.70 2.13
N GLN A 67 7.68 -4.06 3.36
CA GLN A 67 8.27 -3.12 4.31
C GLN A 67 9.50 -2.40 3.74
N ARG A 68 10.37 -3.13 3.04
CA ARG A 68 11.56 -2.58 2.40
C ARG A 68 11.18 -1.61 1.28
N SER A 69 10.26 -2.01 0.40
CA SER A 69 9.81 -1.20 -0.73
C SER A 69 9.20 0.12 -0.27
N LEU A 70 8.38 0.09 0.79
CA LEU A 70 7.82 1.28 1.42
C LEU A 70 8.90 2.18 2.04
N SER A 71 9.88 1.60 2.72
CA SER A 71 10.94 2.37 3.38
C SER A 71 11.88 3.05 2.39
N MET A 72 12.09 2.45 1.21
CA MET A 72 12.90 3.00 0.13
C MET A 72 12.11 3.92 -0.81
N GLY A 73 10.78 4.00 -0.67
CA GLY A 73 9.93 4.73 -1.61
C GLY A 73 9.87 4.10 -3.01
N ASN A 74 10.19 2.81 -3.13
CA ASN A 74 10.15 2.07 -4.39
C ASN A 74 8.72 1.64 -4.70
N TYR A 75 7.95 2.53 -5.32
CA TYR A 75 6.55 2.26 -5.66
C TYR A 75 6.41 1.13 -6.69
N HIS A 76 7.33 1.01 -7.64
CA HIS A 76 7.33 -0.06 -8.64
C HIS A 76 7.35 -1.44 -7.97
N ALA A 77 8.33 -1.68 -7.09
CA ALA A 77 8.43 -2.92 -6.34
C ALA A 77 7.22 -3.15 -5.42
N LEU A 78 6.70 -2.09 -4.79
CA LEU A 78 5.51 -2.17 -3.94
C LEU A 78 4.29 -2.69 -4.72
N PHE A 79 4.02 -2.15 -5.91
CA PHE A 79 2.83 -2.53 -6.68
C PHE A 79 2.98 -3.92 -7.32
N LEU A 80 4.20 -4.33 -7.68
CA LEU A 80 4.47 -5.73 -8.03
C LEU A 80 4.17 -6.68 -6.86
N LEU A 81 4.60 -6.32 -5.64
CA LEU A 81 4.32 -7.11 -4.43
C LEU A 81 2.82 -7.11 -4.08
N TYR A 82 2.12 -6.01 -4.30
CA TYR A 82 0.69 -5.90 -4.05
C TYR A 82 -0.12 -6.83 -4.98
N LEU A 83 0.16 -6.79 -6.28
CA LEU A 83 -0.51 -7.63 -7.27
C LEU A 83 -0.22 -9.13 -7.09
N ASN A 84 0.94 -9.46 -6.51
CA ASN A 84 1.38 -10.84 -6.26
C ASN A 84 1.36 -11.21 -4.76
N ALA A 85 0.47 -10.60 -3.98
CA ALA A 85 0.41 -10.86 -2.54
C ALA A 85 -0.04 -12.31 -2.26
N PRO A 86 0.69 -13.08 -1.41
CA PRO A 86 0.28 -14.43 -1.06
C PRO A 86 -0.96 -14.42 -0.15
N ASN A 87 -1.75 -15.49 -0.25
CA ASN A 87 -2.94 -15.73 0.57
C ASN A 87 -3.92 -14.54 0.51
N MET A 88 -4.33 -14.01 1.66
CA MET A 88 -5.22 -12.86 1.78
C MET A 88 -4.44 -11.56 2.08
N GLY A 89 -3.14 -11.51 1.78
CA GLY A 89 -2.28 -10.36 2.09
C GLY A 89 -2.73 -9.06 1.41
N ALA A 90 -3.26 -9.15 0.19
CA ALA A 90 -3.76 -8.00 -0.57
C ALA A 90 -4.84 -7.23 0.20
N TYR A 91 -5.77 -7.91 0.87
CA TYR A 91 -6.85 -7.26 1.65
C TYR A 91 -6.32 -6.42 2.80
N ILE A 92 -5.20 -6.81 3.41
CA ILE A 92 -4.55 -6.00 4.46
C ILE A 92 -3.85 -4.80 3.83
N MET A 93 -3.23 -5.00 2.66
CA MET A 93 -2.55 -3.95 1.92
C MET A 93 -3.50 -2.87 1.41
N ASP A 94 -4.72 -3.23 1.01
CA ASP A 94 -5.77 -2.30 0.54
C ASP A 94 -6.00 -1.13 1.53
N HIS A 95 -5.77 -1.35 2.82
CA HIS A 95 -5.90 -0.32 3.83
C HIS A 95 -4.84 0.79 3.79
N PHE A 96 -3.73 0.60 3.08
CA PHE A 96 -2.69 1.61 2.92
C PHE A 96 -2.31 1.87 1.46
N ILE A 97 -2.68 1.00 0.52
CA ILE A 97 -2.39 1.19 -0.92
C ILE A 97 -2.87 2.52 -1.48
N PRO A 98 -4.09 3.04 -1.18
CA PRO A 98 -4.51 4.35 -1.66
C PRO A 98 -3.55 5.48 -1.30
N ARG A 99 -3.02 5.47 -0.06
CA ARG A 99 -2.01 6.43 0.41
C ARG A 99 -0.73 6.32 -0.41
N GLU A 100 -0.27 5.11 -0.68
CA GLU A 100 0.97 4.88 -1.41
C GLU A 100 0.82 5.18 -2.91
N ARG A 101 -0.37 4.96 -3.50
CA ARG A 101 -0.71 5.40 -4.87
C ARG A 101 -0.57 6.91 -5.00
N VAL A 102 -1.09 7.70 -4.05
CA VAL A 102 -0.94 9.16 -4.08
C VAL A 102 0.52 9.58 -3.97
N LYS A 103 1.31 8.98 -3.08
CA LYS A 103 2.75 9.27 -3.00
C LYS A 103 3.47 8.97 -4.31
N ALA A 104 3.17 7.82 -4.93
CA ALA A 104 3.75 7.45 -6.21
C ALA A 104 3.36 8.45 -7.31
N LEU A 105 2.08 8.83 -7.38
CA LEU A 105 1.61 9.87 -8.31
C LEU A 105 2.30 11.22 -8.08
N MET A 106 2.55 11.63 -6.83
CA MET A 106 3.31 12.84 -6.54
C MET A 106 4.76 12.78 -7.04
N VAL A 107 5.39 11.60 -7.04
CA VAL A 107 6.73 11.40 -7.59
C VAL A 107 6.69 11.42 -9.11
N ILE A 108 5.80 10.64 -9.71
CA ILE A 108 5.61 10.54 -11.17
C ILE A 108 5.31 11.93 -11.76
N THR A 109 4.36 12.66 -11.18
CA THR A 109 3.96 13.98 -11.70
C THR A 109 5.02 15.07 -11.54
N LYS A 110 6.03 14.86 -10.68
CA LYS A 110 7.21 15.73 -10.62
C LYS A 110 8.27 15.37 -11.65
N ALA A 111 8.37 14.09 -12.02
CA ALA A 111 9.38 13.58 -12.94
C ALA A 111 9.01 13.77 -14.42
N TYR A 112 7.71 13.75 -14.73
CA TYR A 112 7.20 13.85 -16.10
C TYR A 112 6.42 15.14 -16.33
N ARG A 113 6.41 15.64 -17.58
CA ARG A 113 5.51 16.74 -18.00
C ARG A 113 4.10 16.23 -18.31
N THR A 114 4.03 15.10 -19.00
CA THR A 114 2.81 14.41 -19.42
C THR A 114 3.04 12.91 -19.35
N ILE A 115 2.00 12.13 -19.06
CA ILE A 115 2.11 10.67 -18.97
C ILE A 115 0.82 9.98 -19.42
N SER A 116 0.91 8.79 -20.03
CA SER A 116 -0.29 8.07 -20.47
C SER A 116 -1.05 7.51 -19.27
N LEU A 117 -2.39 7.46 -19.38
CA LEU A 117 -3.23 6.85 -18.36
C LEU A 117 -2.92 5.36 -18.18
N SER A 118 -2.66 4.64 -19.28
CA SER A 118 -2.30 3.22 -19.24
C SER A 118 -0.99 2.95 -18.50
N PHE A 119 -0.01 3.88 -18.57
CA PHE A 119 1.19 3.75 -17.76
C PHE A 119 0.85 3.83 -16.26
N ILE A 120 0.05 4.82 -15.85
CA ILE A 120 -0.37 4.98 -14.44
C ILE A 120 -1.14 3.74 -13.97
N GLN A 121 -2.06 3.23 -14.77
CA GLN A 121 -2.83 2.03 -14.45
C GLN A 121 -1.90 0.86 -14.14
N ASN A 122 -0.99 0.55 -15.07
CA ASN A 122 -0.09 -0.60 -14.96
C ASN A 122 0.92 -0.43 -13.82
N GLU A 123 1.53 0.76 -13.71
CA GLU A 123 2.59 1.02 -12.74
C GLU A 123 2.08 1.05 -11.30
N LEU A 124 0.82 1.47 -11.09
CA LEU A 124 0.21 1.60 -9.76
C LEU A 124 -0.82 0.51 -9.46
N GLY A 125 -0.83 -0.55 -10.27
CA GLY A 125 -1.63 -1.76 -10.09
C GLY A 125 -3.12 -1.47 -9.94
N PHE A 126 -3.69 -0.66 -10.84
CA PHE A 126 -5.14 -0.51 -10.96
C PHE A 126 -5.71 -1.61 -11.85
N ASP A 127 -6.94 -2.04 -11.56
CA ASP A 127 -7.61 -3.11 -12.29
C ASP A 127 -7.91 -2.71 -13.74
N ASP A 128 -8.30 -1.45 -13.94
CA ASP A 128 -8.74 -0.93 -15.23
C ASP A 128 -8.57 0.60 -15.34
N LEU A 129 -8.79 1.12 -16.54
CA LEU A 129 -8.63 2.54 -16.83
C LEU A 129 -9.71 3.41 -16.16
N ASP A 130 -10.94 2.90 -15.99
CA ASP A 130 -12.04 3.64 -15.37
C ASP A 130 -11.82 3.80 -13.86
N SER A 131 -11.37 2.75 -13.17
CA SER A 131 -10.95 2.82 -11.77
C SER A 131 -9.74 3.74 -11.57
N THR A 132 -8.81 3.76 -12.53
CA THR A 132 -7.69 4.71 -12.54
C THR A 132 -8.18 6.16 -12.66
N ILE A 133 -9.09 6.45 -13.60
CA ILE A 133 -9.67 7.80 -13.77
C ILE A 133 -10.41 8.22 -12.52
N LYS A 134 -11.30 7.37 -12.01
CA LYS A 134 -12.07 7.65 -10.80
C LYS A 134 -11.17 7.98 -9.62
N PHE A 135 -10.08 7.22 -9.45
CA PHE A 135 -9.09 7.51 -8.42
C PHE A 135 -8.43 8.88 -8.65
N LEU A 136 -8.01 9.19 -9.86
CA LEU A 136 -7.43 10.49 -10.19
C LEU A 136 -8.42 11.64 -9.94
N GLU A 137 -9.71 11.47 -10.25
CA GLU A 137 -10.76 12.47 -10.00
C GLU A 137 -10.97 12.71 -8.50
N GLU A 138 -11.11 11.64 -7.71
CA GLU A 138 -11.24 11.70 -6.24
C GLU A 138 -10.05 12.38 -5.55
N HIS A 139 -8.89 12.40 -6.23
CA HIS A 139 -7.65 12.99 -5.77
C HIS A 139 -7.27 14.27 -6.51
N LYS A 140 -8.21 14.83 -7.31
CA LYS A 140 -8.01 16.08 -8.08
C LYS A 140 -6.75 16.05 -8.97
N GLY A 141 -6.35 14.87 -9.42
CA GLY A 141 -5.20 14.63 -10.30
C GLY A 141 -5.58 14.36 -11.77
N ALA A 142 -6.88 14.28 -12.09
CA ALA A 142 -7.41 13.98 -13.42
C ALA A 142 -7.35 15.18 -14.39
N HIS A 143 -6.16 15.74 -14.60
CA HIS A 143 -5.92 16.79 -15.58
C HIS A 143 -5.51 16.15 -16.91
N PHE A 144 -6.40 16.09 -17.89
CA PHE A 144 -6.09 15.48 -19.19
C PHE A 144 -5.81 16.53 -20.26
N THR A 145 -4.77 16.33 -21.07
CA THR A 145 -4.50 17.19 -22.23
C THR A 145 -5.50 16.95 -23.38
N ASN A 146 -6.15 15.79 -23.38
CA ASN A 146 -7.06 15.32 -24.42
C ASN A 146 -8.32 14.67 -23.79
N PRO A 147 -9.18 15.44 -23.10
CA PRO A 147 -10.28 14.90 -22.29
C PRO A 147 -11.35 14.16 -23.10
N THR A 148 -11.50 14.49 -24.39
CA THR A 148 -12.47 13.87 -25.31
C THR A 148 -11.99 12.57 -25.93
N SER A 149 -10.72 12.21 -25.76
CA SER A 149 -10.17 10.96 -26.29
C SER A 149 -10.64 9.74 -25.49
N SER A 150 -10.58 8.58 -26.14
CA SER A 150 -10.80 7.29 -25.48
C SER A 150 -9.86 7.10 -24.29
N ASN A 151 -10.29 6.35 -23.27
CA ASN A 151 -9.52 6.18 -22.03
C ASN A 151 -8.09 5.65 -22.28
N SER A 152 -7.91 4.72 -23.23
CA SER A 152 -6.59 4.17 -23.58
C SER A 152 -5.64 5.19 -24.20
N GLN A 153 -6.17 6.29 -24.76
CA GLN A 153 -5.40 7.36 -25.37
C GLN A 153 -5.27 8.60 -24.47
N LYS A 154 -5.89 8.60 -23.28
CA LYS A 154 -5.84 9.75 -22.36
C LYS A 154 -4.42 9.98 -21.85
N ILE A 155 -4.02 11.24 -21.86
CA ILE A 155 -2.72 11.71 -21.40
C ILE A 155 -2.96 12.67 -20.23
N VAL A 156 -2.35 12.36 -19.09
CA VAL A 156 -2.39 13.18 -17.88
C VAL A 156 -1.34 14.29 -17.98
N GLU A 157 -1.74 15.52 -17.74
CA GLU A 157 -0.89 16.68 -17.55
C GLU A 157 -0.38 16.75 -16.11
N CYS A 158 0.92 16.48 -15.93
CA CYS A 158 1.51 16.29 -14.62
C CYS A 158 1.69 17.61 -13.83
N ARG A 159 1.98 18.72 -14.53
CA ARG A 159 2.24 20.03 -13.90
C ARG A 159 1.05 20.55 -13.10
N SER A 160 -0.16 20.34 -13.62
CA SER A 160 -1.40 20.75 -12.96
C SER A 160 -1.73 19.79 -11.79
N ALA A 161 -1.53 18.49 -11.99
CA ALA A 161 -1.85 17.46 -11.00
C ALA A 161 -0.99 17.49 -9.72
N VAL A 162 0.31 17.83 -9.82
CA VAL A 162 1.25 17.71 -8.69
C VAL A 162 0.82 18.51 -7.45
N THR A 163 0.28 19.72 -7.65
CA THR A 163 -0.13 20.62 -6.56
C THR A 163 -1.30 20.04 -5.79
N TYR A 164 -2.32 19.57 -6.52
CA TYR A 164 -3.52 19.03 -5.91
C TYR A 164 -3.28 17.68 -5.24
N LEU A 165 -2.46 16.81 -5.84
CA LEU A 165 -2.07 15.54 -5.23
C LEU A 165 -1.36 15.76 -3.88
N GLY A 166 -0.49 16.78 -3.79
CA GLY A 166 0.15 17.16 -2.54
C GLY A 166 -0.85 17.63 -1.48
N GLN A 167 -1.80 18.49 -1.86
CA GLN A 167 -2.86 18.95 -0.94
C GLN A 167 -3.73 17.79 -0.44
N VAL A 168 -4.19 16.94 -1.35
CA VAL A 168 -5.03 15.78 -1.00
C VAL A 168 -4.25 14.81 -0.10
N TYR A 169 -2.96 14.62 -0.34
CA TYR A 169 -2.13 13.81 0.54
C TYR A 169 -2.08 14.37 1.97
N GLU A 170 -1.89 15.67 2.11
CA GLU A 170 -1.87 16.37 3.40
C GLU A 170 -3.20 16.26 4.14
N GLU A 171 -4.31 16.45 3.42
CA GLU A 171 -5.67 16.41 3.98
C GLU A 171 -6.13 14.99 4.35
N LYS A 172 -5.99 14.03 3.44
CA LYS A 172 -6.56 12.68 3.60
C LYS A 172 -5.62 11.71 4.30
N TYR A 173 -4.30 11.84 4.09
CA TYR A 173 -3.36 10.76 4.39
C TYR A 173 -2.23 11.13 5.34
N ARG A 174 -1.88 12.40 5.52
CA ARG A 174 -0.76 12.79 6.40
C ARG A 174 -1.01 12.41 7.86
N LYS A 175 -2.18 12.74 8.40
CA LYS A 175 -2.55 12.37 9.77
C LYS A 175 -2.80 10.87 9.85
N VAL A 176 -2.10 10.19 10.77
CA VAL A 176 -2.48 8.85 11.20
C VAL A 176 -3.74 9.04 12.03
N TRP A 177 -4.91 8.66 11.48
CA TRP A 177 -6.11 8.57 12.31
C TRP A 177 -5.88 7.41 13.30
N ILE A 178 -5.44 7.75 14.51
CA ILE A 178 -5.47 6.84 15.66
C ILE A 178 -6.96 6.70 16.02
N ARG A 179 -7.70 5.87 15.28
CA ARG A 179 -8.96 5.33 15.78
C ARG A 179 -8.62 4.06 16.54
N GLY A 180 -8.62 4.15 17.87
CA GLY A 180 -8.44 3.00 18.76
C GLY A 180 -7.30 3.09 19.78
N ALA A 181 -6.93 4.29 20.24
CA ALA A 181 -6.33 4.41 21.57
C ALA A 181 -7.48 4.62 22.57
N VAL A 182 -8.10 3.51 22.96
CA VAL A 182 -8.72 3.28 24.28
C VAL A 182 -8.29 1.90 24.69
#